data_AF-A0A2E2Y6D1-F1
#
_entry.id   AF-A0A2E2Y6D1-F1
#
_cell.length_a   1.000
_cell.length_b   1.000
_cell.length_c   1.000
_cell.angle_alpha   90.00
_cell.angle_beta   90.00
_cell.angle_gamma   90.00
#
_symmetry.space_group_name_H-M   'P 1'
#
loop_
_entity.id
_entity.type
_entity.pdbx_description
1 polymer ?
#
loop_
_entity_poly.entity_id
_entity_poly.type
_entity_poly.pdbx_seq_one_letter_code
_entity_poly.pdbx_strand_id
1 'polypeptide(L)'
;MKFKYKKGYVFVEKKEVLKLRYSIGYFYVSDMNSGEELMYFRLNDNETPSYFDDDYVKVYFNEWEKEFESKSHHRIIMAQMINEGIFDSDWNLIEGKVDTFIRKYDENISNRTVRF
;
A
#
# COMPACT_ATOMS: atom_id res chain seq x y z
N MET A 1 -14.53 0.54 10.95
CA MET A 1 -13.29 0.96 11.60
C MET A 1 -12.88 2.34 11.11
N LYS A 2 -12.45 3.23 12.01
CA LYS A 2 -12.01 4.60 11.66
C LYS A 2 -10.50 4.66 11.58
N PHE A 3 -9.99 5.09 10.43
CA PHE A 3 -8.56 5.25 10.15
C PHE A 3 -8.27 6.63 9.54
N LYS A 4 -7.06 7.18 9.76
CA LYS A 4 -6.55 8.39 9.07
C LYS A 4 -5.02 8.46 9.08
N TYR A 5 -4.46 9.19 8.11
CA TYR A 5 -3.08 9.67 8.20
C TYR A 5 -3.03 11.00 8.96
N LYS A 6 -2.07 11.17 9.86
CA LYS A 6 -1.85 12.43 10.58
C LYS A 6 -0.40 12.53 11.07
N LYS A 7 0.25 13.68 10.81
CA LYS A 7 1.58 14.03 11.35
C LYS A 7 2.67 12.95 11.16
N GLY A 8 2.67 12.26 10.02
CA GLY A 8 3.66 11.20 9.76
C GLY A 8 3.32 9.85 10.39
N TYR A 9 2.05 9.62 10.73
CA TYR A 9 1.58 8.36 11.30
C TYR A 9 0.26 7.91 10.69
N VAL A 10 0.05 6.60 10.76
CA VAL A 10 -1.23 5.92 10.55
C VAL A 10 -1.94 5.86 11.90
N PHE A 11 -3.16 6.36 11.96
CA PHE A 11 -4.01 6.26 13.15
C PHE A 11 -5.19 5.33 12.92
N VAL A 12 -5.37 4.35 13.80
CA VAL A 12 -6.55 3.46 13.81
C VAL A 12 -7.22 3.57 15.17
N GLU A 13 -8.52 3.84 15.18
CA GLU A 13 -9.30 4.06 16.41
C GLU A 13 -8.61 5.04 17.40
N LYS A 14 -8.04 6.12 16.86
CA LYS A 14 -7.31 7.20 17.56
C LYS A 14 -5.95 6.81 18.16
N LYS A 15 -5.45 5.59 17.95
CA LYS A 15 -4.10 5.17 18.33
C LYS A 15 -3.16 5.30 17.15
N GLU A 16 -1.92 5.72 17.40
CA GLU A 16 -0.82 5.66 16.43
C GLU A 16 -0.37 4.20 16.32
N VAL A 17 -0.28 3.69 15.10
CA VAL A 17 -0.04 2.25 14.88
C VAL A 17 1.09 1.96 13.92
N LEU A 18 1.36 2.86 12.96
CA LEU A 18 2.46 2.74 12.01
C LEU A 18 3.05 4.13 11.73
N LYS A 19 4.34 4.19 11.44
CA LYS A 19 4.99 5.40 10.92
C LYS A 19 4.70 5.52 9.43
N LEU A 20 4.47 6.75 8.98
CA LEU A 20 4.21 7.09 7.60
C LEU A 20 5.16 8.21 7.16
N ARG A 21 6.00 7.92 6.16
CA ARG A 21 6.88 8.91 5.54
C ARG A 21 6.46 9.11 4.09
N TYR A 22 6.40 10.36 3.66
CA TYR A 22 6.12 10.73 2.27
C TYR A 22 7.40 11.22 1.58
N SER A 23 7.59 10.83 0.32
CA SER A 23 8.55 11.44 -0.60
C SER A 23 7.87 11.63 -1.96
N ILE A 24 8.58 12.23 -2.93
CA ILE A 24 8.02 12.47 -4.26
C ILE A 24 7.62 11.15 -4.93
N GLY A 25 6.31 10.91 -5.07
CA GLY A 25 5.77 9.69 -5.66
C GLY A 25 5.79 8.45 -4.76
N TYR A 26 6.19 8.54 -3.48
CA TYR A 26 6.22 7.38 -2.58
C TYR A 26 5.62 7.64 -1.19
N PHE A 27 5.04 6.60 -0.62
CA PHE A 27 4.63 6.52 0.79
C PHE A 27 5.26 5.30 1.43
N TYR A 28 6.11 5.50 2.41
CA TYR A 28 6.76 4.42 3.16
C TYR A 28 6.03 4.20 4.48
N VAL A 29 5.77 2.94 4.80
CA VAL A 29 5.10 2.51 6.03
C VAL A 29 6.05 1.65 6.84
N SER A 30 6.30 2.07 8.07
CA SER A 30 7.25 1.42 8.95
C SER A 30 6.61 1.07 10.29
N ASP A 31 7.15 0.04 10.93
CA ASP A 31 6.82 -0.31 12.31
C ASP A 31 7.12 0.85 13.28
N MET A 32 6.29 0.96 14.31
CA MET A 32 6.40 2.01 15.33
C MET A 32 7.63 1.83 16.21
N ASN A 33 7.99 0.59 16.53
CA ASN A 33 8.99 0.28 17.55
C ASN A 33 10.40 0.23 16.94
N SER A 34 10.60 -0.67 15.99
CA SER A 34 11.86 -0.90 15.28
C SER A 34 12.18 0.21 14.27
N GLY A 35 11.15 0.82 13.68
CA GLY A 35 11.32 1.69 12.52
C GLY A 35 11.65 0.93 11.22
N GLU A 36 11.57 -0.41 11.24
CA GLU A 36 11.69 -1.23 10.05
C GLU A 36 10.61 -0.88 9.04
N GLU A 37 11.00 -0.74 7.77
CA GLU A 37 10.05 -0.47 6.69
C GLU A 37 9.37 -1.77 6.28
N LEU A 38 8.06 -1.82 6.49
CA LEU A 38 7.23 -2.99 6.21
C LEU A 38 6.83 -3.05 4.73
N MET A 39 6.45 -1.89 4.20
CA MET A 39 5.97 -1.75 2.83
C MET A 39 6.08 -0.31 2.35
N TYR A 40 5.96 -0.13 1.03
CA TYR A 40 5.80 1.18 0.44
C TYR A 40 4.79 1.19 -0.71
N PHE A 41 4.16 2.34 -0.89
CA PHE A 41 3.36 2.67 -2.05
C PHE A 41 4.20 3.51 -3.00
N ARG A 42 4.18 3.19 -4.28
CA ARG A 42 4.67 4.02 -5.37
C ARG A 42 3.49 4.51 -6.18
N LEU A 43 3.34 5.82 -6.29
CA LEU A 43 2.41 6.44 -7.23
C LEU A 43 3.08 6.43 -8.61
N ASN A 44 2.46 5.77 -9.58
CA ASN A 44 2.88 5.82 -10.96
C ASN A 44 1.93 6.73 -11.70
N ASP A 45 2.39 7.95 -11.93
CA ASP A 45 1.76 8.93 -12.80
C ASP A 45 2.55 8.88 -14.11
N ASN A 46 1.98 8.29 -15.17
CA ASN A 46 2.67 8.18 -16.45
C ASN A 46 2.58 9.54 -17.17
N GLU A 47 3.67 10.31 -17.18
CA GLU A 47 3.81 11.67 -17.76
C GLU A 47 3.62 11.77 -19.30
N THR A 48 2.87 10.85 -19.94
CA THR A 48 2.57 10.91 -21.38
C THR A 48 1.15 11.45 -21.61
N PRO A 49 0.96 12.59 -22.30
CA PRO A 49 -0.30 13.36 -22.32
C PRO A 49 -1.54 12.67 -22.90
N SER A 50 -1.45 11.44 -23.44
CA SER A 50 -2.54 10.80 -24.18
C SER A 50 -3.29 9.70 -23.42
N TYR A 51 -2.89 9.32 -22.20
CA TYR A 51 -3.53 8.21 -21.48
C TYR A 51 -3.74 8.51 -20.00
N PHE A 52 -4.81 9.25 -19.69
CA PHE A 52 -5.31 9.46 -18.31
C PHE A 52 -5.79 8.17 -17.61
N ASP A 53 -5.74 7.01 -18.28
CA ASP A 53 -6.23 5.72 -17.78
C ASP A 53 -5.14 4.86 -17.11
N ASP A 54 -3.90 5.36 -17.07
CA ASP A 54 -2.71 4.60 -16.65
C ASP A 54 -2.17 4.99 -15.27
N ASP A 55 -2.84 5.86 -14.53
CA ASP A 55 -2.45 6.18 -13.16
C ASP A 55 -2.80 5.02 -12.24
N TYR A 56 -1.79 4.50 -11.52
CA TYR A 56 -2.01 3.45 -10.54
C TYR A 56 -1.02 3.55 -9.39
N VAL A 57 -1.40 2.90 -8.30
CA VAL A 57 -0.56 2.72 -7.14
C VAL A 57 0.00 1.31 -7.17
N LYS A 58 1.31 1.20 -7.08
CA LYS A 58 1.99 -0.06 -6.82
C LYS A 58 2.31 -0.15 -5.33
N VAL A 59 2.02 -1.28 -4.70
CA VAL A 59 2.38 -1.53 -3.30
C VAL A 59 3.37 -2.67 -3.27
N TYR A 60 4.46 -2.49 -2.53
CA TYR A 60 5.50 -3.49 -2.34
C TYR A 60 5.65 -3.82 -0.86
N PHE A 61 5.63 -5.11 -0.53
CA PHE A 61 5.79 -5.66 0.81
C PHE A 61 7.22 -6.19 0.95
N ASN A 62 8.01 -5.56 1.83
CA ASN A 62 9.46 -5.70 1.84
C ASN A 62 9.94 -7.10 2.24
N GLU A 63 9.37 -7.67 3.31
CA GLU A 63 9.84 -8.93 3.90
C GLU A 63 9.80 -10.12 2.93
N TRP A 64 8.77 -10.16 2.07
CA TRP A 64 8.54 -11.29 1.17
C TRP A 64 8.74 -10.94 -0.30
N GLU A 65 9.19 -9.73 -0.60
CA GLU A 65 9.39 -9.21 -1.94
C GLU A 65 8.13 -9.34 -2.83
N LYS A 66 6.96 -9.12 -2.24
CA LYS A 66 5.65 -9.25 -2.92
C LYS A 66 5.12 -7.89 -3.33
N GLU A 67 4.36 -7.84 -4.42
CA GLU A 67 3.78 -6.61 -4.92
C GLU A 67 2.39 -6.80 -5.53
N PHE A 68 1.63 -5.71 -5.61
CA PHE A 68 0.44 -5.64 -6.43
C PHE A 68 0.20 -4.21 -6.94
N GLU A 69 -0.70 -4.10 -7.91
CA GLU A 69 -1.05 -2.84 -8.55
C GLU A 69 -2.56 -2.58 -8.44
N SER A 70 -2.92 -1.33 -8.18
CA SER A 70 -4.32 -0.91 -8.17
C SER A 70 -4.50 0.54 -8.59
N LYS A 71 -5.54 0.82 -9.38
CA LYS A 71 -6.06 2.17 -9.67
C LYS A 71 -6.67 2.85 -8.44
N SER A 72 -6.87 2.12 -7.35
CA SER A 72 -7.39 2.69 -6.10
C SER A 72 -6.38 3.67 -5.49
N HIS A 73 -6.89 4.78 -4.97
CA HIS A 73 -6.06 5.74 -4.25
C HIS A 73 -5.40 5.10 -3.01
N HIS A 74 -4.13 5.39 -2.73
CA HIS A 74 -3.32 4.76 -1.67
C HIS A 74 -4.00 4.71 -0.28
N ARG A 75 -4.82 5.70 0.08
CA ARG A 75 -5.62 5.70 1.33
C ARG A 75 -6.71 4.64 1.37
N ILE A 76 -7.35 4.38 0.23
CA ILE A 76 -8.38 3.34 0.09
C ILE A 76 -7.72 1.98 0.26
N ILE A 77 -6.58 1.78 -0.39
CA ILE A 77 -5.79 0.56 -0.28
C ILE A 77 -5.40 0.30 1.18
N MET A 78 -4.85 1.29 1.88
CA MET A 78 -4.54 1.17 3.31
C MET A 78 -5.78 0.81 4.13
N ALA A 79 -6.93 1.44 3.87
CA ALA A 79 -8.16 1.11 4.58
C ALA A 79 -8.62 -0.34 4.32
N GLN A 80 -8.51 -0.83 3.08
CA GLN A 80 -8.80 -2.21 2.72
C GLN A 80 -7.88 -3.18 3.46
N MET A 81 -6.58 -2.92 3.44
CA MET A 81 -5.57 -3.72 4.14
C MET A 81 -5.90 -3.87 5.63
N ILE A 82 -6.20 -2.77 6.31
CA ILE A 82 -6.55 -2.84 7.73
C ILE A 82 -7.88 -3.58 7.95
N ASN A 83 -8.89 -3.37 7.09
CA ASN A 83 -10.20 -4.04 7.22
C ASN A 83 -10.13 -5.56 6.96
N GLU A 84 -9.25 -6.01 6.08
CA GLU A 84 -9.03 -7.44 5.77
C GLU A 84 -8.16 -8.13 6.82
N GLY A 85 -7.65 -7.38 7.80
CA GLY A 85 -6.80 -7.90 8.87
C GLY A 85 -5.47 -8.44 8.34
N ILE A 86 -4.84 -7.69 7.41
CA ILE A 86 -3.49 -8.05 6.95
C ILE A 86 -2.44 -7.87 8.04
N PHE A 87 -2.75 -7.03 9.02
CA PHE A 87 -1.91 -6.74 10.17
C PHE A 87 -2.35 -7.59 11.37
N ASP A 88 -1.39 -8.07 12.16
CA ASP A 88 -1.66 -8.68 13.46
C ASP A 88 -1.98 -7.62 14.53
N SER A 89 -2.09 -8.04 15.80
CA SER A 89 -2.37 -7.12 16.92
C SER A 89 -1.25 -6.11 17.20
N ASP A 90 -0.03 -6.43 16.77
CA ASP A 90 1.18 -5.63 16.96
C ASP A 90 1.55 -4.84 15.72
N TRP A 91 0.69 -4.86 14.69
CA TRP A 91 0.84 -4.16 13.42
C TRP A 91 1.95 -4.69 12.51
N ASN A 92 2.35 -5.95 12.70
CA ASN A 92 3.17 -6.68 11.74
C ASN A 92 2.30 -7.25 10.62
N LEU A 93 2.87 -7.40 9.42
CA LEU A 93 2.18 -8.03 8.31
C LEU A 93 2.06 -9.54 8.53
N ILE A 94 0.95 -10.14 8.07
CA ILE A 94 0.74 -11.58 8.08
C ILE A 94 0.83 -12.10 6.64
N GLU A 95 1.86 -12.89 6.31
CA GLU A 95 2.17 -13.30 4.93
C GLU A 95 0.96 -13.91 4.19
N GLY A 96 0.31 -14.90 4.78
CA GLY A 96 -0.83 -15.57 4.12
C GLY A 96 -2.04 -14.65 3.90
N LYS A 97 -2.17 -13.57 4.69
CA LYS A 97 -3.19 -12.53 4.48
C LYS A 97 -2.78 -11.59 3.36
N VAL A 98 -1.50 -11.25 3.25
CA VAL A 98 -0.95 -10.50 2.12
C VAL A 98 -1.16 -11.26 0.82
N ASP A 99 -0.86 -12.55 0.76
CA ASP A 99 -1.11 -13.36 -0.44
C ASP A 99 -2.58 -13.37 -0.87
N THR A 100 -3.47 -13.50 0.12
CA THR A 100 -4.91 -13.46 -0.12
C THR A 100 -5.35 -12.07 -0.59
N PHE A 101 -4.77 -11.01 -0.04
CA PHE A 101 -5.05 -9.64 -0.41
C PHE A 101 -4.61 -9.35 -1.86
N ILE A 102 -3.37 -9.69 -2.21
CA ILE A 102 -2.83 -9.54 -3.57
C ILE A 102 -3.72 -10.27 -4.57
N ARG A 103 -4.05 -11.54 -4.34
CA ARG A 103 -4.94 -12.30 -5.24
C ARG A 103 -6.32 -11.65 -5.45
N LYS A 104 -6.81 -10.90 -4.47
CA LYS A 104 -8.14 -10.27 -4.52
C LYS A 104 -8.12 -8.89 -5.18
N TYR A 105 -7.05 -8.13 -5.01
CA TYR A 105 -7.01 -6.71 -5.34
C TYR A 105 -5.96 -6.33 -6.38
N ASP A 106 -5.07 -7.24 -6.76
CA ASP A 106 -4.12 -7.00 -7.84
C ASP A 106 -4.84 -6.88 -9.19
N GLU A 107 -4.73 -5.72 -9.82
CA GLU A 107 -5.29 -5.44 -11.14
C GLU A 107 -4.29 -5.75 -12.27
N ASN A 108 -3.04 -6.07 -11.91
CA ASN A 108 -1.96 -6.51 -12.80
C ASN A 108 -1.82 -5.60 -14.04
N ILE A 109 -1.73 -4.29 -13.79
CA ILE A 109 -1.89 -3.23 -14.78
C ILE A 109 -0.71 -3.20 -15.75
N SER A 110 0.51 -3.27 -15.23
CA SER A 110 1.75 -3.23 -16.01
C SER A 110 1.93 -4.42 -16.94
N ASN A 111 1.44 -5.62 -16.57
CA ASN A 111 1.49 -6.79 -17.44
C ASN A 111 0.39 -6.79 -18.51
N ARG A 112 -0.66 -5.99 -18.37
CA ARG A 112 -1.74 -5.88 -19.37
C ARG A 112 -1.36 -4.98 -20.56
N THR A 113 -0.31 -4.18 -20.43
CA THR A 113 0.13 -3.21 -21.45
C THR A 113 1.10 -3.78 -22.49
N VAL A 114 1.50 -5.05 -22.39
CA VAL A 114 2.26 -5.74 -23.45
C VAL A 114 1.31 -6.10 -24.60
N ARG A 115 1.21 -5.22 -25.60
CA ARG A 115 0.55 -5.52 -26.88
C ARG A 115 1.61 -6.07 -27.86
N PHE A 116 1.34 -7.24 -28.44
CA PHE A 116 2.08 -7.81 -29.58
C PHE A 116 1.82 -7.01 -30.85
#